data_AF-A0A3E0NCX6-F1
#
_entry.id   AF-A0A3E0NCX6-F1
#
_cell.length_a   1.000
_cell.length_b   1.000
_cell.length_c   1.000
_cell.angle_alpha   90.00
_cell.angle_beta   90.00
_cell.angle_gamma   90.00
#
_symmetry.space_group_name_H-M   'P 1'
#
loop_
_entity.id
_entity.type
_entity.pdbx_description
1 polymer ?
#
loop_
_entity_poly.entity_id
_entity_poly.type
_entity_poly.pdbx_seq_one_letter_code
_entity_poly.pdbx_strand_id
1 'polypeptide(L)'
;MKTNLPIRRTRSGQTLIELVAATTMMAIAIVPGLELMRDGVRVSRELEAASAMTTLCVSKLEEHLADSAAAWTTTTTSGNFASEGYASLRYSVTRSDEASDGGITNRLMALSVTVWEDADGDTTLDAEESQVTFSTKVARIASYENEASGT
;
A
#
# COMPACT_ATOMS: atom_id res chain seq x y z
N MET A 1 40.59 27.01 -70.82
CA MET A 1 39.67 25.86 -70.71
C MET A 1 39.99 25.13 -69.41
N LYS A 2 39.20 25.33 -68.34
CA LYS A 2 39.44 24.72 -67.01
C LYS A 2 38.46 23.55 -66.83
N THR A 3 39.00 22.34 -66.78
CA THR A 3 38.27 21.08 -66.54
C THR A 3 38.07 20.88 -65.04
N ASN A 4 36.82 20.97 -64.58
CA ASN A 4 36.43 20.59 -63.22
C ASN A 4 36.28 19.06 -63.15
N LEU A 5 37.12 18.39 -62.37
CA LEU A 5 36.94 16.97 -62.04
C LEU A 5 36.09 16.86 -60.76
N PRO A 6 35.06 15.99 -60.72
CA PRO A 6 34.27 15.77 -59.52
C PRO A 6 35.04 14.91 -58.51
N ILE A 7 35.30 15.46 -57.31
CA ILE A 7 35.83 14.71 -56.18
C ILE A 7 34.74 13.75 -55.68
N ARG A 8 34.88 12.47 -55.99
CA ARG A 8 33.98 11.41 -55.50
C ARG A 8 34.30 11.14 -54.03
N ARG A 9 33.57 11.77 -53.10
CA ARG A 9 33.65 11.47 -51.66
C ARG A 9 33.12 10.06 -51.39
N THR A 10 33.98 9.17 -50.92
CA THR A 10 33.63 7.87 -50.33
C THR A 10 32.85 8.09 -49.03
N ARG A 11 31.52 7.89 -49.08
CA ARG A 11 30.57 8.09 -47.97
C ARG A 11 30.29 6.85 -47.12
N SER A 12 31.04 5.74 -47.26
CA SER A 12 30.73 4.49 -46.54
C SER A 12 31.40 4.36 -45.16
N GLY A 13 32.56 4.97 -44.94
CA GLY A 13 33.25 4.92 -43.64
C GLY A 13 32.63 5.82 -42.57
N GLN A 14 32.04 6.95 -42.99
CA GLN A 14 31.36 7.88 -42.08
C GLN A 14 30.04 7.30 -41.54
N THR A 15 29.31 6.50 -42.33
CA THR A 15 28.01 5.94 -41.92
C THR A 15 28.13 4.81 -40.89
N LEU A 16 29.20 4.00 -40.93
CA LEU A 16 29.41 2.94 -39.93
C LEU A 16 29.82 3.50 -38.56
N ILE A 17 30.69 4.53 -38.55
CA ILE A 17 31.08 5.21 -37.32
C ILE A 17 29.88 5.97 -36.74
N GLU A 18 29.07 6.63 -37.58
CA GLU A 18 27.85 7.31 -37.16
C GLU A 18 26.81 6.33 -36.61
N LEU A 19 26.65 5.15 -37.22
CA LEU A 19 25.76 4.10 -36.71
C LEU A 19 26.25 3.59 -35.35
N VAL A 20 27.54 3.27 -35.21
CA VAL A 20 28.10 2.82 -33.93
C VAL A 20 27.95 3.92 -32.88
N ALA A 21 28.28 5.17 -33.19
CA ALA A 21 28.10 6.31 -32.29
C ALA A 21 26.63 6.54 -31.92
N ALA A 22 25.70 6.41 -32.85
CA ALA A 22 24.27 6.51 -32.58
C ALA A 22 23.79 5.37 -31.66
N THR A 23 24.22 4.13 -31.91
CA THR A 23 23.85 2.99 -31.07
C THR A 23 24.44 3.08 -29.66
N THR A 24 25.67 3.57 -29.50
CA THR A 24 26.27 3.78 -28.17
C THR A 24 25.60 4.92 -27.43
N MET A 25 25.29 6.02 -28.11
CA MET A 25 24.52 7.13 -27.52
C MET A 25 23.11 6.69 -27.11
N MET A 26 22.43 5.89 -27.94
CA MET A 26 21.13 5.29 -27.58
C MET A 26 21.26 4.35 -26.38
N ALA A 27 22.28 3.48 -26.35
CA ALA A 27 22.49 2.58 -25.22
C ALA A 27 22.73 3.34 -23.90
N ILE A 28 23.55 4.41 -23.94
CA ILE A 28 23.79 5.28 -22.78
C ILE A 28 22.50 5.97 -22.33
N ALA A 29 21.61 6.35 -23.25
CA ALA A 29 20.34 6.99 -22.91
C ALA A 29 19.27 6.01 -22.41
N ILE A 30 19.27 4.75 -22.89
CA ILE A 30 18.24 3.76 -22.53
C ILE A 30 18.40 3.26 -21.09
N VAL A 31 19.63 3.05 -20.63
CA VAL A 31 19.90 2.52 -19.28
C VAL A 31 19.23 3.34 -18.17
N PRO A 32 19.44 4.67 -18.05
CA PRO A 32 18.78 5.46 -17.01
C PRO A 32 17.25 5.52 -17.20
N GLY A 33 16.76 5.43 -18.44
CA GLY A 33 15.33 5.35 -18.72
C GLY A 33 14.69 4.07 -18.15
N LEU A 34 15.37 2.94 -18.29
CA LEU A 34 14.91 1.66 -17.73
C LEU A 34 14.99 1.63 -16.20
N GLU A 35 16.01 2.25 -15.60
CA GLU A 35 16.12 2.39 -14.14
C GLU A 35 14.94 3.18 -13.59
N LEU A 36 14.61 4.33 -14.20
CA LEU A 36 13.48 5.16 -13.78
C LEU A 36 12.14 4.42 -13.94
N MET A 37 11.97 3.67 -15.03
CA MET A 37 10.78 2.81 -15.21
C MET A 37 10.68 1.72 -14.15
N ARG A 38 11.79 1.05 -13.83
CA ARG A 38 11.83 0.01 -12.79
C ARG A 38 11.46 0.58 -11.43
N ASP A 39 12.03 1.72 -11.07
CA ASP A 39 11.71 2.41 -9.82
C ASP A 39 10.25 2.87 -9.79
N GLY A 40 9.74 3.39 -10.90
CA GLY A 40 8.33 3.77 -11.03
C GLY A 40 7.38 2.60 -10.80
N VAL A 41 7.67 1.41 -11.35
CA VAL A 41 6.85 0.20 -11.11
C VAL A 41 6.90 -0.23 -9.65
N ARG A 42 8.07 -0.14 -8.99
CA ARG A 42 8.19 -0.47 -7.58
C ARG A 42 7.34 0.47 -6.71
N VAL A 43 7.50 1.78 -6.90
CA VAL A 43 6.72 2.78 -6.15
C VAL A 43 5.21 2.64 -6.42
N SER A 44 4.81 2.32 -7.66
CA SER A 44 3.40 2.08 -7.98
C SER A 44 2.82 0.92 -7.17
N ARG A 45 3.55 -0.19 -7.03
CA ARG A 45 3.10 -1.36 -6.24
C ARG A 45 3.01 -1.04 -4.75
N GLU A 46 3.98 -0.32 -4.22
CA GLU A 46 3.98 0.12 -2.83
C GLU A 46 2.76 1.03 -2.54
N LEU A 47 2.44 1.95 -3.47
CA LEU A 47 1.26 2.81 -3.36
C LEU A 47 -0.06 2.03 -3.48
N GLU A 48 -0.13 1.05 -4.38
CA GLU A 48 -1.31 0.17 -4.50
C GLU A 48 -1.54 -0.63 -3.22
N ALA A 49 -0.48 -1.21 -2.65
CA ALA A 49 -0.55 -1.92 -1.37
C ALA A 49 -0.99 -0.99 -0.23
N ALA A 50 -0.38 0.20 -0.12
CA ALA A 50 -0.75 1.19 0.89
C ALA A 50 -2.22 1.66 0.76
N SER A 51 -2.70 1.86 -0.46
CA SER A 51 -4.09 2.23 -0.75
C SER A 51 -5.07 1.11 -0.37
N ALA A 52 -4.73 -0.14 -0.68
CA ALA A 52 -5.52 -1.31 -0.30
C ALA A 52 -5.56 -1.46 1.22
N MET A 53 -4.41 -1.45 1.90
CA MET A 53 -4.33 -1.54 3.36
C MET A 53 -5.16 -0.46 4.05
N THR A 54 -5.09 0.79 3.57
CA THR A 54 -5.89 1.91 4.10
C THR A 54 -7.39 1.63 4.00
N THR A 55 -7.85 1.19 2.82
CA THR A 55 -9.27 0.91 2.57
C THR A 55 -9.78 -0.25 3.42
N LEU A 56 -9.00 -1.34 3.50
CA LEU A 56 -9.33 -2.52 4.29
C LEU A 56 -9.30 -2.22 5.79
N CYS A 57 -8.35 -1.40 6.24
CA CYS A 57 -8.27 -0.97 7.63
C CYS A 57 -9.50 -0.16 8.04
N VAL A 58 -9.94 0.80 7.20
CA VAL A 58 -11.19 1.54 7.43
C VAL A 58 -12.40 0.61 7.43
N SER A 59 -12.49 -0.32 6.48
CA SER A 59 -13.62 -1.26 6.42
C SER A 59 -13.73 -2.10 7.70
N LYS A 60 -12.61 -2.63 8.21
CA LYS A 60 -12.60 -3.37 9.49
C LYS A 60 -12.87 -2.48 10.68
N LEU A 61 -12.40 -1.23 10.66
CA LEU A 61 -12.70 -0.25 11.71
C LEU A 61 -14.19 0.03 11.79
N GLU A 62 -14.86 0.21 10.65
CA GLU A 62 -16.31 0.45 10.57
C GLU A 62 -17.12 -0.77 11.02
N GLU A 63 -16.74 -1.98 10.58
CA GLU A 63 -17.36 -3.24 11.02
C GLU A 63 -17.33 -3.35 12.54
N HIS A 64 -16.16 -3.19 13.15
CA HIS A 64 -16.01 -3.34 14.59
C HIS A 64 -16.57 -2.16 15.38
N LEU A 65 -16.63 -0.95 14.80
CA LEU A 65 -17.32 0.18 15.40
C LEU A 65 -18.82 -0.09 15.51
N ALA A 66 -19.44 -0.63 14.45
CA ALA A 66 -20.85 -1.02 14.46
C ALA A 66 -21.12 -2.12 15.49
N ASP A 67 -20.27 -3.15 15.54
CA ASP A 67 -20.38 -4.22 16.53
C ASP A 67 -20.27 -3.69 17.96
N SER A 68 -19.32 -2.80 18.22
CA SER A 68 -19.11 -2.19 19.56
C SER A 68 -20.25 -1.26 19.97
N ALA A 69 -20.92 -0.61 19.02
CA ALA A 69 -22.09 0.20 19.28
C ALA A 69 -23.32 -0.67 19.61
N ALA A 70 -23.45 -1.83 18.96
CA ALA A 70 -24.53 -2.79 19.21
C ALA A 70 -24.32 -3.60 20.50
N ALA A 71 -23.07 -4.02 20.78
CA ALA A 71 -22.71 -4.84 21.93
C ALA A 71 -21.39 -4.37 22.56
N TRP A 72 -21.45 -4.03 23.85
CA TRP A 72 -20.27 -3.59 24.60
C TRP A 72 -19.36 -4.78 24.98
N THR A 73 -18.58 -5.26 24.01
CA THR A 73 -17.66 -6.41 24.19
C THR A 73 -16.22 -6.01 23.94
N THR A 74 -15.34 -6.29 24.90
CA THR A 74 -13.89 -6.19 24.73
C THR A 74 -13.33 -7.46 24.11
N THR A 75 -12.47 -7.32 23.11
CA THR A 75 -11.84 -8.46 22.44
C THR A 75 -10.69 -8.01 21.54
N THR A 76 -9.80 -8.95 21.24
CA THR A 76 -8.81 -8.82 20.17
C THR A 76 -9.08 -9.91 19.15
N THR A 77 -9.14 -9.54 17.87
CA THR A 77 -9.41 -10.46 16.75
C THR A 77 -8.41 -10.22 15.64
N SER A 78 -7.90 -11.28 15.04
CA SER A 78 -6.96 -11.20 13.92
C SER A 78 -7.37 -12.12 12.77
N GLY A 79 -6.86 -11.84 11.57
CA GLY A 79 -7.18 -12.59 10.38
C GLY A 79 -6.41 -12.12 9.14
N ASN A 80 -6.91 -12.50 7.96
CA ASN A 80 -6.39 -12.08 6.67
C ASN A 80 -7.52 -11.72 5.70
N PHE A 81 -7.15 -11.14 4.56
CA PHE A 81 -8.08 -10.72 3.52
C PHE A 81 -8.04 -11.64 2.29
N ALA A 82 -7.72 -12.92 2.48
CA ALA A 82 -7.59 -13.88 1.38
C ALA A 82 -8.90 -14.05 0.58
N SER A 83 -10.06 -13.97 1.24
CA SER A 83 -11.38 -14.01 0.59
C SER A 83 -11.64 -12.83 -0.34
N GLU A 84 -10.95 -11.71 -0.12
CA GLU A 84 -11.09 -10.46 -0.88
C GLU A 84 -9.98 -10.32 -1.94
N GLY A 85 -9.13 -11.33 -2.09
CA GLY A 85 -8.02 -11.35 -3.04
C GLY A 85 -6.69 -10.83 -2.50
N TYR A 86 -6.62 -10.46 -1.21
CA TYR A 86 -5.43 -9.91 -0.56
C TYR A 86 -4.86 -10.90 0.46
N ALA A 87 -4.36 -12.04 -0.02
CA ALA A 87 -3.88 -13.12 0.85
C ALA A 87 -2.63 -12.76 1.67
N SER A 88 -1.81 -11.81 1.19
CA SER A 88 -0.65 -11.29 1.91
C SER A 88 -1.00 -10.22 2.94
N LEU A 89 -2.23 -9.67 2.92
CA LEU A 89 -2.63 -8.66 3.89
C LEU A 89 -3.30 -9.31 5.09
N ARG A 90 -2.86 -8.88 6.27
CA ARG A 90 -3.36 -9.32 7.57
C ARG A 90 -3.95 -8.18 8.35
N TYR A 91 -4.77 -8.52 9.34
CA TYR A 91 -5.33 -7.55 10.24
C TYR A 91 -5.32 -8.03 11.69
N SER A 92 -5.30 -7.06 12.60
CA SER A 92 -5.54 -7.22 14.02
C SER A 92 -6.40 -6.06 14.49
N VAL A 93 -7.46 -6.39 15.21
CA VAL A 93 -8.42 -5.45 15.76
C VAL A 93 -8.46 -5.63 17.26
N THR A 94 -8.28 -4.54 18.00
CA THR A 94 -8.43 -4.51 19.45
C THR A 94 -9.57 -3.58 19.82
N ARG A 95 -10.51 -4.11 20.61
CA ARG A 95 -11.63 -3.40 21.23
C ARG A 95 -11.44 -3.47 22.74
N SER A 96 -11.18 -2.34 23.38
CA SER A 96 -10.88 -2.29 24.81
C SER A 96 -11.44 -1.03 25.45
N ASP A 97 -12.01 -1.15 26.65
CA ASP A 97 -12.38 0.00 27.48
C ASP A 97 -11.41 0.19 28.66
N GLU A 98 -10.27 -0.50 28.65
CA GLU A 98 -9.20 -0.32 29.63
C GLU A 98 -8.51 1.03 29.44
N ALA A 99 -8.09 1.64 30.54
CA ALA A 99 -7.40 2.93 30.52
C ALA A 99 -6.03 2.86 29.82
N SER A 100 -5.36 1.70 29.86
CA SER A 100 -4.11 1.40 29.12
C SER A 100 -4.26 1.58 27.62
N ASP A 101 -5.42 1.23 27.07
CA ASP A 101 -5.74 1.35 25.65
C ASP A 101 -6.44 2.69 25.33
N GLY A 102 -6.54 3.58 26.32
CA GLY A 102 -7.19 4.88 26.23
C GLY A 102 -8.73 4.82 26.33
N GLY A 103 -9.29 3.72 26.83
CA GLY A 103 -10.70 3.59 27.14
C GLY A 103 -11.09 4.16 28.51
N ILE A 104 -12.38 4.06 28.82
CA ILE A 104 -12.94 4.28 30.16
C ILE A 104 -13.94 3.15 30.39
N THR A 105 -13.69 2.33 31.41
CA THR A 105 -14.49 1.13 31.71
C THR A 105 -16.00 1.43 31.73
N ASN A 106 -16.76 0.65 30.95
CA ASN A 106 -18.21 0.78 30.77
C ASN A 106 -18.70 2.14 30.24
N ARG A 107 -17.83 2.97 29.65
CA ARG A 107 -18.19 4.32 29.19
C ARG A 107 -17.62 4.69 27.82
N LEU A 108 -16.38 4.33 27.55
CA LEU A 108 -15.67 4.68 26.32
C LEU A 108 -14.80 3.51 25.90
N MET A 109 -15.04 2.98 24.70
CA MET A 109 -14.26 1.91 24.12
C MET A 109 -13.29 2.50 23.11
N ALA A 110 -12.02 2.18 23.25
CA ALA A 110 -10.99 2.39 22.24
C ALA A 110 -11.01 1.22 21.26
N LEU A 111 -11.04 1.55 19.98
CA LEU A 111 -10.91 0.60 18.89
C LEU A 111 -9.64 0.93 18.13
N SER A 112 -8.80 -0.07 17.89
CA SER A 112 -7.62 0.07 17.05
C SER A 112 -7.59 -1.08 16.05
N VAL A 113 -7.42 -0.74 14.79
CA VAL A 113 -7.25 -1.70 13.69
C VAL A 113 -5.89 -1.46 13.08
N THR A 114 -5.09 -2.51 13.01
CA THR A 114 -3.82 -2.52 12.29
C THR A 114 -3.94 -3.51 11.14
N VAL A 115 -3.61 -3.04 9.94
CA VAL A 115 -3.48 -3.86 8.74
C VAL A 115 -2.02 -3.80 8.29
N TRP A 116 -1.45 -4.94 7.92
CA TRP A 116 -0.07 -5.03 7.44
C TRP A 116 0.08 -6.02 6.30
N GLU A 117 1.16 -5.86 5.53
CA GLU A 117 1.60 -6.80 4.52
C GLU A 117 2.58 -7.81 5.15
N ASP A 118 2.17 -9.07 5.20
CA ASP A 118 2.96 -10.22 5.65
C ASP A 118 3.98 -10.60 4.57
N ALA A 119 5.15 -9.98 4.64
CA ALA A 119 6.14 -10.04 3.56
C ALA A 119 6.93 -11.35 3.56
N ASP A 120 7.08 -11.98 4.73
CA ASP A 120 7.85 -13.20 4.93
C ASP A 120 7.00 -14.45 5.20
N GLY A 121 5.70 -14.27 5.44
CA GLY A 121 4.72 -15.34 5.59
C GLY A 121 4.60 -15.87 7.02
N ASP A 122 5.20 -15.21 8.01
CA ASP A 122 5.28 -15.70 9.38
C ASP A 122 4.04 -15.36 10.23
N THR A 123 3.12 -14.57 9.67
CA THR A 123 1.82 -14.19 10.23
C THR A 123 1.85 -13.20 11.38
N THR A 124 3.03 -12.82 11.84
CA THR A 124 3.24 -11.83 12.87
C THR A 124 3.46 -10.46 12.25
N LEU A 125 3.43 -9.43 13.08
CA LEU A 125 3.66 -8.07 12.64
C LEU A 125 5.08 -7.69 13.01
N ASP A 126 5.91 -7.45 12.00
CA ASP A 126 7.30 -7.11 12.17
C ASP A 126 7.59 -5.61 11.99
N ALA A 127 8.70 -5.17 12.57
CA ALA A 127 9.09 -3.75 12.54
C ALA A 127 9.45 -3.26 11.12
N GLU A 128 9.78 -4.17 10.21
CA GLU A 128 10.14 -3.85 8.82
C GLU A 128 8.94 -3.95 7.85
N GLU A 129 7.78 -4.41 8.33
CA GLU A 129 6.60 -4.58 7.50
C GLU A 129 5.81 -3.28 7.32
N SER A 130 5.24 -3.13 6.13
CA SER A 130 4.38 -1.99 5.84
C SER A 130 3.06 -2.16 6.56
N GLN A 131 2.67 -1.16 7.35
CA GLN A 131 1.48 -1.21 8.18
C GLN A 131 0.71 0.10 8.18
N VAL A 132 -0.60 -0.01 8.36
CA VAL A 132 -1.51 1.11 8.60
C VAL A 132 -2.33 0.82 9.83
N THR A 133 -2.30 1.74 10.79
CA THR A 133 -3.13 1.68 11.99
C THR A 133 -4.10 2.84 12.01
N PHE A 134 -5.38 2.52 12.15
CA PHE A 134 -6.42 3.49 12.49
C PHE A 134 -7.00 3.19 13.86
N SER A 135 -7.23 4.25 14.62
CA SER A 135 -7.83 4.14 15.94
C SER A 135 -8.98 5.13 16.08
N THR A 136 -10.03 4.70 16.75
CA THR A 136 -11.20 5.52 17.05
C THR A 136 -11.71 5.21 18.45
N LYS A 137 -12.69 5.99 18.91
CA LYS A 137 -13.35 5.77 20.20
C LYS A 137 -14.86 5.82 20.03
N VAL A 138 -15.55 4.92 20.71
CA VAL A 138 -17.02 4.88 20.75
C VAL A 138 -17.47 5.00 22.20
N ALA A 139 -18.40 5.94 22.45
CA ALA A 139 -19.01 6.12 23.75
C ALA A 139 -20.16 5.14 23.93
N ARG A 140 -20.37 4.68 25.16
CA ARG A 140 -21.54 3.87 25.51
C ARG A 140 -22.75 4.79 25.61
N ILE A 141 -23.70 4.66 24.68
CA ILE A 141 -24.93 5.44 24.66
C ILE A 141 -26.10 4.48 24.56
N ALA A 142 -27.05 4.58 25.51
CA ALA A 142 -28.21 3.70 25.58
C ALA A 142 -29.07 3.73 24.30
N SER A 143 -29.07 4.85 23.56
CA SER A 143 -29.78 4.95 22.28
C SER A 143 -29.26 3.98 21.22
N TYR A 144 -27.94 3.72 21.17
CA TYR A 144 -27.36 2.79 20.21
C TYR A 144 -27.71 1.33 20.54
N GLU A 145 -27.71 0.99 21.83
CA GLU A 145 -28.14 -0.34 22.30
C GLU A 145 -29.63 -0.58 21.95
N ASN A 146 -30.49 0.43 22.12
CA ASN A 146 -31.92 0.35 21.79
C ASN A 146 -32.16 0.22 20.27
N GLU A 147 -31.48 1.02 19.46
CA GLU A 147 -31.60 0.97 17.99
C GLU A 147 -31.12 -0.38 17.43
N ALA A 148 -30.03 -0.93 17.95
CA ALA A 148 -29.53 -2.24 17.54
C ALA A 148 -30.47 -3.40 17.93
N SER A 149 -31.22 -3.26 19.03
CA SER A 149 -32.16 -4.28 19.51
C SER A 149 -33.57 -4.15 18.92
N GLY A 150 -33.86 -3.08 18.18
CA GLY A 150 -35.14 -2.86 17.52
C GLY A 150 -36.30 -2.53 18.47
N THR A 151 -35.99 -2.05 19.68
CA THR A 151 -36.96 -1.62 20.71
C THR A 151 -36.91 -0.11 20.93
#